data_AF-A0A2X3LT63-F1
#
_entry.id   AF-A0A2X3LT63-F1
#
_cell.length_a   1.000
_cell.length_b   1.000
_cell.length_c   1.000
_cell.angle_alpha   90.00
_cell.angle_beta   90.00
_cell.angle_gamma   90.00
#
_symmetry.space_group_name_H-M   'P 1'
#
loop_
_entity.id
_entity.type
_entity.pdbx_description
1 polymer ?
#
loop_
_entity_poly.entity_id
_entity_poly.type
_entity_poly.pdbx_seq_one_letter_code
_entity_poly.pdbx_strand_id
1 'polypeptide(L)'
;MCGIVGIAGVMPVNQSIYDALTVLQHRGQDAAGIITIDANNCFRLRKANGLVSDVFEARHMQRLQGNMGIGHVRYPTAGSSSASEAQPFYVNSPYGITLAHNGNLTNAHELRKKLFEEKRRHINTTSDSEILLNIFASELDNFRHYPLEADNIFAAIAATKPLNPRRICLCGDDYRPRYGCFPRSKRDSSAGTGKT
;
A
#
# COMPACT_ATOMS: atom_id res chain seq x y z
N MET A 1 -11.72 8.57 -7.52
CA MET A 1 -10.68 8.44 -6.47
C MET A 1 -10.55 6.98 -6.15
N CYS A 2 -9.34 6.40 -6.21
CA CYS A 2 -9.08 4.96 -6.05
C CYS A 2 -9.72 4.33 -4.80
N GLY A 3 -9.80 3.00 -4.78
CA GLY A 3 -10.26 2.22 -3.62
C GLY A 3 -9.11 1.38 -3.07
N ILE A 4 -9.05 1.23 -1.74
CA ILE A 4 -8.10 0.35 -1.06
C ILE A 4 -8.87 -0.48 -0.05
N VAL A 5 -8.50 -1.75 0.08
CA VAL A 5 -8.90 -2.64 1.15
C VAL A 5 -7.67 -3.32 1.72
N GLY A 6 -7.67 -3.61 3.02
CA GLY A 6 -6.69 -4.48 3.67
C GLY A 6 -7.42 -5.38 4.66
N ILE A 7 -7.11 -6.67 4.67
CA ILE A 7 -7.75 -7.65 5.56
C ILE A 7 -6.69 -8.42 6.35
N ALA A 8 -6.92 -8.44 7.66
CA ALA A 8 -6.16 -9.14 8.68
C ALA A 8 -6.97 -10.31 9.22
N GLY A 9 -6.89 -11.45 8.55
CA GLY A 9 -7.70 -12.62 8.86
C GLY A 9 -6.97 -13.67 9.69
N VAL A 10 -7.76 -14.60 10.23
CA VAL A 10 -7.32 -15.91 10.72
C VAL A 10 -7.65 -17.05 9.74
N MET A 11 -8.27 -16.70 8.60
CA MET A 11 -8.67 -17.58 7.50
C MET A 11 -8.32 -16.93 6.17
N PRO A 12 -8.34 -17.67 5.04
CA PRO A 12 -7.99 -17.13 3.72
C PRO A 12 -8.80 -15.87 3.36
N VAL A 13 -8.11 -14.82 2.91
CA VAL A 13 -8.73 -13.48 2.70
C VAL A 13 -8.95 -13.10 1.24
N ASN A 14 -8.48 -13.90 0.28
CA ASN A 14 -8.54 -13.59 -1.14
C ASN A 14 -9.96 -13.26 -1.64
N GLN A 15 -10.95 -14.10 -1.33
CA GLN A 15 -12.35 -13.87 -1.72
C GLN A 15 -12.93 -12.63 -1.04
N SER A 16 -12.68 -12.46 0.26
CA SER A 16 -13.15 -11.29 1.00
C SER A 16 -12.56 -9.98 0.47
N ILE A 17 -11.29 -9.98 0.04
CA ILE A 17 -10.67 -8.84 -0.63
C ILE A 17 -11.33 -8.59 -1.98
N TYR A 18 -11.54 -9.63 -2.79
CA TYR A 18 -12.23 -9.51 -4.08
C TYR A 18 -13.63 -8.92 -3.91
N ASP A 19 -14.44 -9.44 -2.99
CA ASP A 19 -15.80 -8.98 -2.72
C ASP A 19 -15.81 -7.53 -2.21
N ALA A 20 -14.84 -7.15 -1.36
CA ALA A 20 -14.70 -5.77 -0.93
C ALA A 20 -14.33 -4.83 -2.10
N LEU A 21 -13.47 -5.28 -3.01
CA LEU A 21 -13.09 -4.50 -4.19
C LEU A 21 -14.25 -4.34 -5.18
N THR A 22 -15.13 -5.32 -5.35
CA THR A 22 -16.32 -5.18 -6.21
C THR A 22 -17.29 -4.12 -5.65
N VAL A 23 -17.50 -4.08 -4.33
CA VAL A 23 -18.28 -3.01 -3.68
C VAL A 23 -17.60 -1.65 -3.84
N LEU A 24 -16.27 -1.61 -3.79
CA LEU A 24 -15.47 -0.40 -4.01
C LEU A 24 -15.24 -0.07 -5.50
N GLN A 25 -15.78 -0.83 -6.46
CA GLN A 25 -15.51 -0.67 -7.89
C GLN A 25 -15.88 0.72 -8.41
N HIS A 26 -16.90 1.37 -7.82
CA HIS A 26 -17.29 2.75 -8.14
C HIS A 26 -16.16 3.78 -7.90
N ARG A 27 -15.12 3.41 -7.16
CA ARG A 27 -13.95 4.25 -6.87
C ARG A 27 -12.90 4.19 -7.98
N GLY A 28 -12.88 3.16 -8.80
CA GLY A 28 -11.91 3.01 -9.88
C GLY A 28 -12.22 1.80 -10.75
N GLN A 29 -12.22 1.97 -12.07
CA GLN A 29 -12.62 0.95 -13.06
C GLN A 29 -11.50 0.63 -14.07
N ASP A 30 -10.35 1.29 -13.93
CA ASP A 30 -9.27 1.23 -14.91
C ASP A 30 -8.30 0.06 -14.67
N ALA A 31 -8.06 -0.29 -13.41
CA ALA A 31 -7.26 -1.44 -13.03
C ALA A 31 -7.63 -1.95 -11.64
N ALA A 32 -7.32 -3.22 -11.38
CA ALA A 32 -7.45 -3.82 -10.06
C ALA A 32 -6.20 -4.64 -9.71
N GLY A 33 -5.94 -4.79 -8.40
CA GLY A 33 -4.85 -5.62 -7.91
C GLY A 33 -5.09 -6.13 -6.51
N ILE A 34 -4.67 -7.37 -6.25
CA ILE A 34 -4.68 -8.02 -4.93
C ILE A 34 -3.29 -8.62 -4.71
N ILE A 35 -2.77 -8.41 -3.52
CA ILE A 35 -1.57 -9.09 -3.02
C ILE A 35 -1.88 -9.72 -1.66
N THR A 36 -1.43 -10.95 -1.47
CA THR A 36 -1.54 -11.69 -0.20
C THR A 36 -0.17 -12.18 0.25
N ILE A 37 -0.04 -12.47 1.54
CA ILE A 37 1.13 -13.16 2.10
C ILE A 37 0.73 -14.61 2.38
N ASP A 38 1.39 -15.55 1.72
CA ASP A 38 1.11 -16.98 1.90
C ASP A 38 1.75 -17.55 3.17
N ALA A 39 1.54 -18.85 3.42
CA ALA A 39 2.08 -19.54 4.59
C ALA A 39 3.62 -19.61 4.62
N ASN A 40 4.30 -19.34 3.50
CA ASN A 40 5.75 -19.32 3.39
C ASN A 40 6.31 -17.89 3.49
N ASN A 41 5.51 -16.92 3.94
CA ASN A 41 5.85 -15.50 3.97
C ASN A 41 6.30 -14.99 2.59
N CYS A 42 5.62 -15.44 1.54
CA CYS A 42 5.87 -15.00 0.18
C CYS A 42 4.68 -14.20 -0.34
N PHE A 43 4.97 -13.05 -0.96
CA PHE A 43 3.94 -12.29 -1.67
C PHE A 43 3.38 -13.05 -2.87
N ARG A 44 2.05 -13.13 -2.93
CA ARG A 44 1.28 -13.61 -4.08
C ARG A 44 0.53 -12.44 -4.66
N LEU A 45 0.93 -11.98 -5.85
CA LEU A 45 0.36 -10.80 -6.50
C LEU A 45 -0.44 -11.18 -7.76
N ARG A 46 -1.58 -10.54 -7.95
CA ARG A 46 -2.27 -10.42 -9.25
C ARG A 46 -2.74 -8.99 -9.41
N LYS A 47 -2.38 -8.36 -10.51
CA LYS A 47 -2.88 -7.05 -10.94
C LYS A 47 -2.95 -6.97 -12.45
N ALA A 48 -3.93 -6.22 -12.98
CA ALA A 48 -4.07 -5.93 -14.40
C ALA A 48 -5.03 -4.74 -14.60
N ASN A 49 -5.07 -4.20 -15.82
CA ASN A 49 -6.10 -3.25 -16.23
C ASN A 49 -7.46 -3.97 -16.35
N GLY A 50 -8.54 -3.23 -16.15
CA GLY A 50 -9.93 -3.70 -16.22
C GLY A 50 -10.65 -3.72 -14.88
N LEU A 51 -11.90 -4.18 -14.92
CA LEU A 51 -12.75 -4.33 -13.75
C LEU A 51 -12.26 -5.48 -12.86
N VAL A 52 -12.66 -5.47 -11.59
CA VAL A 52 -12.31 -6.52 -10.62
C VAL A 52 -12.72 -7.91 -11.14
N SER A 53 -13.91 -8.01 -11.75
CA SER A 53 -14.41 -9.26 -12.37
C SER A 53 -13.51 -9.82 -13.46
N ASP A 54 -12.87 -8.94 -14.23
CA ASP A 54 -12.11 -9.32 -15.42
C ASP A 54 -10.65 -9.61 -15.06
N VAL A 55 -10.15 -8.94 -14.02
CA VAL A 55 -8.76 -9.07 -13.56
C VAL A 55 -8.53 -10.40 -12.83
N PHE A 56 -9.51 -10.91 -12.07
CA PHE A 56 -9.35 -12.07 -11.18
C PHE A 56 -10.18 -13.29 -11.59
N GLU A 57 -9.63 -14.08 -12.51
CA GLU A 57 -10.10 -15.45 -12.76
C GLU A 57 -9.76 -16.47 -11.64
N ALA A 58 -10.43 -17.63 -11.65
CA ALA A 58 -10.25 -18.72 -10.68
C ALA A 58 -8.78 -19.14 -10.47
N ARG A 59 -7.99 -19.26 -11.56
CA ARG A 59 -6.56 -19.60 -11.49
C ARG A 59 -5.74 -18.57 -10.70
N HIS A 60 -6.14 -17.30 -10.73
CA HIS A 60 -5.47 -16.25 -9.98
C HIS A 60 -5.85 -16.33 -8.50
N MET A 61 -7.13 -16.58 -8.20
CA MET A 61 -7.63 -16.74 -6.83
C MET A 61 -6.98 -17.93 -6.11
N GLN A 62 -6.74 -19.03 -6.81
CA GLN A 62 -5.99 -20.18 -6.28
C GLN A 62 -4.53 -19.85 -5.91
N ARG A 63 -3.91 -18.87 -6.60
CA ARG A 63 -2.55 -18.42 -6.32
C ARG A 63 -2.48 -17.42 -5.16
N LEU A 64 -3.54 -16.63 -4.95
CA LEU A 64 -3.65 -15.63 -3.88
C LEU A 64 -3.95 -16.32 -2.54
N GLN A 65 -3.03 -17.15 -2.06
CA GLN A 65 -3.15 -17.83 -0.77
C GLN A 65 -2.71 -16.90 0.35
N GLY A 66 -3.24 -17.13 1.56
CA GLY A 66 -2.87 -16.37 2.73
C GLY A 66 -4.05 -15.81 3.51
N ASN A 67 -3.80 -15.55 4.79
CA ASN A 67 -4.77 -14.97 5.72
C ASN A 67 -4.63 -13.44 5.82
N MET A 68 -3.72 -12.86 5.03
CA MET A 68 -3.38 -11.45 5.06
C MET A 68 -3.19 -10.93 3.64
N GLY A 69 -3.70 -9.74 3.36
CA GLY A 69 -3.54 -9.12 2.06
C GLY A 69 -4.15 -7.74 1.94
N ILE A 70 -3.78 -7.07 0.85
CA ILE A 70 -4.33 -5.77 0.47
C ILE A 70 -4.80 -5.81 -0.98
N GLY A 71 -5.81 -5.00 -1.27
CA GLY A 71 -6.40 -4.84 -2.59
C GLY A 71 -6.53 -3.38 -2.97
N HIS A 72 -6.52 -3.10 -4.27
CA HIS A 72 -6.67 -1.76 -4.83
C HIS A 72 -7.49 -1.77 -6.12
N VAL A 73 -8.31 -0.73 -6.30
CA VAL A 73 -8.96 -0.38 -7.59
C VAL A 73 -8.55 1.02 -8.02
N ARG A 74 -8.02 1.15 -9.25
CA ARG A 74 -7.46 2.38 -9.80
C ARG A 74 -8.54 3.17 -10.53
N TYR A 75 -8.66 4.44 -10.19
CA TYR A 75 -9.35 5.42 -11.03
C TYR A 75 -8.36 5.94 -12.08
N PRO A 76 -8.76 6.13 -13.35
CA PRO A 76 -7.85 6.70 -14.35
C PRO A 76 -7.29 8.03 -13.86
N THR A 77 -5.97 8.15 -13.78
CA THR A 77 -5.29 9.43 -13.50
C THR A 77 -4.31 9.76 -14.62
N ALA A 78 -4.05 11.05 -14.82
CA ALA A 78 -3.03 11.48 -15.76
C ALA A 78 -1.69 10.84 -15.41
N GLY A 79 -1.04 10.20 -16.38
CA GLY A 79 0.23 9.51 -16.19
C GLY A 79 0.14 8.08 -15.64
N SER A 80 -1.06 7.48 -15.53
CA SER A 80 -1.19 6.04 -15.30
C SER A 80 -2.07 5.35 -16.35
N SER A 81 -1.44 4.58 -17.24
CA SER A 81 -2.15 3.87 -18.32
C SER A 81 -1.71 2.41 -18.46
N SER A 82 -0.51 2.09 -17.96
CA SER A 82 0.02 0.74 -18.03
C SER A 82 -0.52 -0.13 -16.90
N ALA A 83 -0.64 -1.44 -17.17
CA ALA A 83 -0.87 -2.46 -16.15
C ALA A 83 0.27 -2.53 -15.13
N SER A 84 1.50 -2.15 -15.52
CA SER A 84 2.64 -2.07 -14.58
C SER A 84 2.41 -1.07 -13.45
N GLU A 85 1.63 -0.03 -13.73
CA GLU A 85 1.26 1.04 -12.80
C GLU A 85 0.03 0.70 -11.96
N ALA A 86 -0.58 -0.47 -12.17
CA ALA A 86 -1.64 -0.93 -11.27
C ALA A 86 -1.01 -1.18 -9.89
N GLN A 87 -1.76 -0.89 -8.84
CA GLN A 87 -1.36 -1.15 -7.46
C GLN A 87 -1.99 -2.46 -6.98
N PRO A 88 -1.46 -3.14 -5.95
CA PRO A 88 -0.32 -2.74 -5.09
C PRO A 88 1.06 -2.77 -5.77
N PHE A 89 1.98 -1.94 -5.25
CA PHE A 89 3.42 -2.03 -5.55
C PHE A 89 4.13 -2.80 -4.44
N TYR A 90 5.23 -3.47 -4.78
CA TYR A 90 6.07 -4.17 -3.82
C TYR A 90 7.55 -3.84 -4.03
N VAL A 91 8.33 -3.95 -2.95
CA VAL A 91 9.80 -3.98 -2.97
C VAL A 91 10.26 -5.14 -2.11
N ASN A 92 11.36 -5.78 -2.50
CA ASN A 92 11.94 -6.92 -1.78
C ASN A 92 12.93 -6.51 -0.67
N SER A 93 13.24 -5.21 -0.53
CA SER A 93 14.19 -4.73 0.47
C SER A 93 13.84 -3.33 1.02
N PRO A 94 13.87 -3.14 2.35
CA PRO A 94 14.14 -4.15 3.38
C PRO A 94 12.92 -5.07 3.61
N TYR A 95 13.14 -6.29 4.12
CA TYR A 95 12.15 -7.30 4.55
C TYR A 95 11.19 -7.89 3.50
N GLY A 96 10.71 -7.08 2.55
CA GLY A 96 9.55 -7.38 1.71
C GLY A 96 8.37 -6.51 2.14
N ILE A 97 8.07 -5.48 1.34
CA ILE A 97 7.05 -4.48 1.67
C ILE A 97 6.13 -4.29 0.47
N THR A 98 4.83 -4.28 0.71
CA THR A 98 3.83 -3.90 -0.29
C THR A 98 2.94 -2.75 0.20
N LEU A 99 2.51 -1.91 -0.74
CA LEU A 99 1.75 -0.70 -0.46
C LEU A 99 0.67 -0.45 -1.52
N ALA A 100 -0.51 -0.05 -1.04
CA ALA A 100 -1.57 0.55 -1.82
C ALA A 100 -1.90 1.95 -1.29
N HIS A 101 -2.09 2.90 -2.20
CA HIS A 101 -2.20 4.33 -1.94
C HIS A 101 -3.30 4.98 -2.77
N ASN A 102 -4.05 5.87 -2.11
CA ASN A 102 -5.12 6.66 -2.70
C ASN A 102 -4.85 8.13 -2.39
N GLY A 103 -4.19 8.79 -3.33
CA GLY A 103 -3.76 10.17 -3.21
C GLY A 103 -2.85 10.54 -4.36
N ASN A 104 -2.22 11.71 -4.26
CA ASN A 104 -1.21 12.15 -5.20
C ASN A 104 -0.08 12.86 -4.45
N LEU A 105 1.18 12.57 -4.78
CA LEU A 105 2.34 13.32 -4.27
C LEU A 105 2.56 14.60 -5.08
N THR A 106 2.52 15.77 -4.45
CA THR A 106 2.75 17.06 -5.13
C THR A 106 4.21 17.30 -5.51
N ASN A 107 5.14 16.68 -4.78
CA ASN A 107 6.59 16.80 -4.97
C ASN A 107 7.23 15.50 -5.51
N ALA A 108 6.47 14.69 -6.27
CA ALA A 108 6.93 13.41 -6.82
C ALA A 108 8.27 13.49 -7.56
N HIS A 109 8.48 14.54 -8.37
CA HIS A 109 9.71 14.72 -9.14
C HIS A 109 10.95 14.92 -8.25
N GLU A 110 10.84 15.77 -7.23
CA GLU A 110 11.93 16.02 -6.27
C GLU A 110 12.29 14.73 -5.52
N LEU A 111 11.28 13.99 -5.08
CA LEU A 111 11.47 12.77 -4.31
C LEU A 111 12.07 11.63 -5.13
N ARG A 112 11.65 11.49 -6.39
CA ARG A 112 12.28 10.55 -7.33
C ARG A 112 13.77 10.83 -7.46
N LYS A 113 14.14 12.10 -7.60
CA LYS A 113 15.54 12.53 -7.71
C LYS A 113 16.33 12.18 -6.44
N LYS A 114 15.81 12.52 -5.25
CA LYS A 114 16.45 12.19 -3.96
C LYS A 114 16.63 10.68 -3.76
N LEU A 115 15.62 9.87 -4.07
CA LEU A 115 15.72 8.41 -3.98
C LEU A 115 16.82 7.84 -4.87
N PHE A 116 16.97 8.38 -6.08
CA PHE A 116 18.01 7.96 -7.00
C PHE A 116 19.41 8.39 -6.52
N GLU A 117 19.59 9.67 -6.18
CA GLU A 117 20.89 10.25 -5.82
C GLU A 117 21.40 9.75 -4.45
N GLU A 118 20.54 9.71 -3.43
CA GLU A 118 20.96 9.42 -2.06
C GLU A 118 20.88 7.92 -1.74
N LYS A 119 19.84 7.23 -2.25
CA LYS A 119 19.52 5.84 -1.88
C LYS A 119 19.78 4.85 -3.00
N ARG A 120 20.13 5.30 -4.21
CA ARG A 120 20.32 4.46 -5.41
C ARG A 120 19.11 3.57 -5.71
N ARG A 121 17.90 4.05 -5.37
CA ARG A 121 16.64 3.35 -5.62
C ARG A 121 16.07 3.82 -6.97
N HIS A 122 16.03 2.90 -7.93
CA HIS A 122 15.41 3.16 -9.22
C HIS A 122 13.87 3.04 -9.13
N ILE A 123 13.16 3.91 -9.84
CA ILE A 123 11.69 3.92 -9.91
C ILE A 123 11.29 3.60 -11.35
N ASN A 124 10.67 2.45 -11.56
CA ASN A 124 10.41 1.87 -12.88
C ASN A 124 9.20 2.48 -13.59
N THR A 125 8.28 3.07 -12.83
CA THR A 125 7.03 3.62 -13.36
C THR A 125 6.93 5.13 -13.16
N THR A 126 5.93 5.75 -13.78
CA THR A 126 5.56 7.14 -13.52
C THR A 126 4.63 7.30 -12.32
N SER A 127 4.23 6.20 -11.67
CA SER A 127 3.38 6.23 -10.48
C SER A 127 4.09 6.84 -9.27
N ASP A 128 3.45 7.82 -8.67
CA ASP A 128 3.85 8.42 -7.40
C ASP A 128 3.79 7.43 -6.22
N SER A 129 2.98 6.38 -6.35
CA SER A 129 2.79 5.37 -5.32
C SER A 129 3.99 4.42 -5.22
N GLU A 130 4.74 4.22 -6.32
CA GLU A 130 6.03 3.52 -6.30
C GLU A 130 7.11 4.35 -5.58
N ILE A 131 7.08 5.68 -5.78
CA ILE A 131 7.95 6.62 -5.07
C ILE A 131 7.64 6.56 -3.57
N LEU A 132 6.36 6.64 -3.19
CA LEU A 132 5.92 6.58 -1.80
C LEU A 132 6.37 5.29 -1.12
N LEU A 133 6.22 4.14 -1.79
CA LEU A 133 6.70 2.85 -1.29
C LEU A 133 8.22 2.86 -1.06
N ASN A 134 8.99 3.41 -1.99
CA ASN A 134 10.45 3.44 -1.86
C ASN A 134 10.96 4.41 -0.79
N ILE A 135 10.25 5.53 -0.55
CA ILE A 135 10.53 6.41 0.59
C ILE A 135 10.27 5.64 1.87
N PHE A 136 9.10 5.02 2.01
CA PHE A 136 8.77 4.24 3.20
C PHE A 136 9.79 3.12 3.45
N ALA A 137 10.18 2.38 2.40
CA ALA A 137 11.21 1.36 2.48
C ALA A 137 12.58 1.93 2.91
N SER A 138 12.96 3.11 2.39
CA SER A 138 14.19 3.82 2.78
C SER A 138 14.17 4.26 4.25
N GLU A 139 13.03 4.75 4.75
CA GLU A 139 12.90 5.15 6.15
C GLU A 139 12.91 3.94 7.08
N LEU A 140 12.31 2.82 6.66
CA LEU A 140 12.33 1.58 7.44
C LEU A 140 13.74 0.97 7.54
N ASP A 141 14.55 1.11 6.49
CA ASP A 141 15.94 0.64 6.42
C ASP A 141 16.88 1.35 7.42
N ASN A 142 16.46 2.50 7.97
CA ASN A 142 17.21 3.18 9.02
C ASN A 142 17.17 2.41 10.36
N PHE A 143 16.20 1.52 10.56
CA PHE A 143 16.08 0.70 11.77
C PHE A 143 16.82 -0.63 11.60
N ARG A 144 18.09 -0.65 12.03
CA ARG A 144 19.02 -1.79 11.81
C ARG A 144 18.86 -2.99 12.75
N HIS A 145 17.77 -3.06 13.51
CA HIS A 145 17.51 -4.16 14.45
C HIS A 145 16.30 -4.97 14.01
N TYR A 146 16.27 -6.23 14.42
CA TYR A 146 15.17 -7.16 14.16
C TYR A 146 14.85 -7.92 15.46
N PRO A 147 13.57 -8.18 15.79
CA PRO A 147 12.37 -7.83 15.03
C PRO A 147 12.05 -6.32 15.05
N LEU A 148 11.28 -5.85 14.07
CA LEU A 148 10.80 -4.47 14.07
C LEU A 148 9.70 -4.28 15.12
N GLU A 149 9.73 -3.13 15.78
CA GLU A 149 8.68 -2.68 16.68
C GLU A 149 7.65 -1.84 15.92
N ALA A 150 6.42 -1.81 16.43
CA ALA A 150 5.36 -0.99 15.83
C ALA A 150 5.77 0.47 15.74
N ASP A 151 6.48 0.97 16.75
CA ASP A 151 6.94 2.36 16.81
C ASP A 151 7.94 2.68 15.70
N ASN A 152 8.76 1.72 15.26
CA ASN A 152 9.64 1.91 14.11
C ASN A 152 8.83 2.08 12.82
N ILE A 153 7.79 1.26 12.64
CA ILE A 153 6.90 1.34 11.48
C ILE A 153 6.16 2.69 11.48
N PHE A 154 5.58 3.09 12.61
CA PHE A 154 4.88 4.37 12.73
C PHE A 154 5.82 5.57 12.57
N ALA A 155 7.07 5.47 13.05
CA ALA A 155 8.08 6.49 12.84
C ALA A 155 8.48 6.61 11.36
N ALA A 156 8.69 5.49 10.66
CA ALA A 156 8.96 5.48 9.22
C ALA A 156 7.79 6.08 8.42
N ILE A 157 6.54 5.74 8.77
CA ILE A 157 5.35 6.37 8.17
C ILE A 157 5.30 7.86 8.50
N ALA A 158 5.61 8.26 9.73
CA ALA A 158 5.63 9.67 10.12
C ALA A 158 6.71 10.46 9.37
N ALA A 159 7.86 9.86 9.07
CA ALA A 159 8.90 10.47 8.25
C ALA A 159 8.44 10.69 6.79
N THR A 160 7.46 9.91 6.30
CA THR A 160 6.81 10.15 5.00
C THR A 160 5.83 11.34 5.01
N LYS A 161 5.62 12.05 6.13
CA LYS A 161 4.57 13.08 6.31
C LYS A 161 4.64 14.39 5.49
N PRO A 162 5.68 14.75 4.73
CA PRO A 162 5.52 15.84 3.75
C PRO A 162 4.48 15.53 2.64
N LEU A 163 3.86 14.35 2.62
CA LEU A 163 3.22 13.79 1.42
C LEU A 163 1.69 13.73 1.36
N ASN A 164 0.96 14.22 2.37
CA ASN A 164 -0.51 14.16 2.39
C ASN A 164 -1.12 12.80 1.94
N PRO A 165 -0.66 11.64 2.45
CA PRO A 165 -1.23 10.38 2.04
C PRO A 165 -2.61 10.23 2.69
N ARG A 166 -3.68 10.43 1.91
CA ARG A 166 -5.05 10.44 2.47
C ARG A 166 -5.46 9.07 3.03
N ARG A 167 -4.96 7.97 2.45
CA ARG A 167 -5.08 6.57 2.93
C ARG A 167 -3.93 5.72 2.36
N ILE A 168 -3.15 5.09 3.25
CA ILE A 168 -2.16 4.05 2.93
C ILE A 168 -2.61 2.77 3.65
N CYS A 169 -2.51 1.61 2.99
CA CYS A 169 -2.50 0.32 3.67
C CYS A 169 -1.21 -0.41 3.32
N LEU A 170 -0.53 -0.91 4.36
CA LEU A 170 0.76 -1.59 4.30
C LEU A 170 0.59 -3.05 4.71
N CYS A 171 1.37 -3.92 4.07
CA CYS A 171 1.56 -5.30 4.49
C CYS A 171 3.05 -5.65 4.30
N GLY A 172 3.63 -6.36 5.24
CA GLY A 172 5.03 -6.79 5.20
C GLY A 172 5.17 -8.21 5.74
N ASP A 173 6.21 -8.91 5.28
CA ASP A 173 6.52 -10.31 5.61
C ASP A 173 7.11 -10.50 7.02
N ASP A 174 7.02 -9.49 7.90
CA ASP A 174 7.48 -9.63 9.28
C ASP A 174 6.65 -10.72 9.97
N TYR A 175 7.30 -11.67 10.65
CA TYR A 175 6.71 -12.87 11.27
C TYR A 175 5.68 -12.56 12.38
N ARG A 176 5.29 -11.29 12.54
CA ARG A 176 4.13 -10.82 13.30
C ARG A 176 3.31 -9.83 12.46
N PRO A 177 2.01 -10.10 12.23
CA PRO A 177 1.13 -9.20 11.50
C PRO A 177 1.05 -7.81 12.16
N ARG A 178 1.41 -6.74 11.45
CA ARG A 178 1.11 -5.36 11.87
C ARG A 178 0.39 -4.62 10.76
N TYR A 179 -0.78 -4.06 11.09
CA TYR A 179 -1.66 -3.33 10.16
C TYR A 179 -1.69 -1.85 10.51
N GLY A 180 -1.78 -1.03 9.46
CA GLY A 180 -2.21 0.35 9.57
C GLY A 180 -2.93 0.77 8.29
N CYS A 181 -4.25 0.87 8.34
CA CYS A 181 -5.00 1.69 7.39
C CYS A 181 -5.34 3.00 8.13
N PHE A 182 -4.75 4.11 7.71
CA PHE A 182 -4.81 5.36 8.46
C PHE A 182 -5.88 6.30 7.90
N PRO A 183 -7.03 6.48 8.58
CA PRO A 183 -7.86 7.66 8.40
C PRO A 183 -7.24 8.86 9.14
N ARG A 184 -7.47 10.07 8.61
CA ARG A 184 -7.11 11.35 9.25
C ARG A 184 -7.55 11.34 10.72
N SER A 185 -6.64 11.67 11.65
CA SER A 185 -7.01 11.92 13.04
C SER A 185 -8.13 12.96 13.07
N LYS A 186 -9.17 12.70 13.87
CA LYS A 186 -10.13 13.72 14.23
C LYS A 186 -9.34 14.91 14.79
N ARG A 187 -9.69 16.12 14.33
CA ARG A 187 -9.23 17.39 14.90
C ARG A 187 -9.30 17.30 16.42
N ASP A 188 -8.28 17.82 17.08
CA ASP A 188 -8.30 18.11 18.51
C ASP A 188 -9.61 18.83 18.87
N SER A 189 -10.47 18.11 19.56
CA SER A 189 -11.55 18.68 20.35
C SER A 189 -11.25 18.34 21.81
N SER A 190 -10.13 18.87 22.31
CA SER A 190 -9.93 19.04 23.74
C SER A 190 -10.47 20.42 24.10
N ALA A 191 -11.57 20.38 24.86
CA ALA A 191 -12.23 21.52 25.46
C ALA A 191 -11.23 22.44 26.17
N GLY A 192 -11.40 23.74 25.98
CA GLY A 192 -10.76 24.74 26.82
C GLY A 192 -11.31 24.64 28.24
N THR A 193 -10.50 24.17 29.17
CA THR A 193 -10.63 24.46 30.60
C THR A 193 -9.65 25.57 30.95
N GLY A 194 -10.07 26.81 30.69
CA GLY A 194 -9.44 28.03 31.20
C GLY A 194 -10.28 28.57 32.36
N LYS A 195 -9.69 28.56 33.55
CA LYS A 195 -10.21 29.09 34.80
C LYS A 195 -10.51 30.60 34.72
N THR A 196 -11.64 31.00 35.29
CA THR A 196 -11.76 32.02 36.35
C THR A 196 -12.97 31.66 37.19
#